data_AF-A0A8J4W2R0-F1
#
_entry.id   AF-A0A8J4W2R0-F1
#
_cell.length_a   1.000
_cell.length_b   1.000
_cell.length_c   1.000
_cell.angle_alpha   90.00
_cell.angle_beta   90.00
_cell.angle_gamma   90.00
#
_symmetry.space_group_name_H-M   'P 1'
#
loop_
_entity.id
_entity.type
_entity.pdbx_description
1 polymer ?
#
loop_
_entity_poly.entity_id
_entity_poly.type
_entity_poly.pdbx_seq_one_letter_code
_entity_poly.pdbx_strand_id
1 'polypeptide(L)'
;MSKEYTLDEIRRLADTNPEKLAQEYQASRTATAKLVDRARAGIAARSANPPANRFQAWAQGYGNRFIYNGSVKPLAHMMLIVGGAGCAVEYWCHHRHANAAKEAAASENHH
;
A
#
# COMPACT_ATOMS: atom_id res chain seq x y z
N MET A 1 -22.00 0.85 -7.03
CA MET A 1 -22.18 -0.19 -6.00
C MET A 1 -23.18 -1.18 -6.55
N SER A 2 -22.83 -2.46 -6.69
CA SER A 2 -23.82 -3.50 -7.03
C SER A 2 -24.70 -3.73 -5.81
N LYS A 3 -26.03 -3.71 -5.99
CA LYS A 3 -26.96 -4.05 -4.92
C LYS A 3 -26.76 -5.52 -4.57
N GLU A 4 -26.52 -5.83 -3.29
CA GLU A 4 -26.54 -7.21 -2.81
C GLU A 4 -27.99 -7.66 -2.72
N TYR A 5 -28.35 -8.70 -3.46
CA TYR A 5 -29.67 -9.32 -3.41
C TYR A 5 -29.65 -10.51 -2.47
N THR A 6 -30.65 -10.60 -1.61
CA THR A 6 -30.91 -11.80 -0.81
C THR A 6 -31.50 -12.92 -1.68
N LEU A 7 -31.38 -14.17 -1.22
CA LEU A 7 -31.91 -15.35 -1.94
C LEU A 7 -33.41 -15.24 -2.24
N ASP A 8 -34.18 -14.67 -1.31
CA ASP A 8 -35.63 -14.52 -1.47
C ASP A 8 -35.98 -13.40 -2.45
N GLU A 9 -35.19 -12.33 -2.52
CA GLU A 9 -35.34 -11.29 -3.54
C GLU A 9 -35.00 -11.83 -4.95
N ILE A 10 -33.98 -12.69 -5.08
CA ILE A 10 -33.63 -13.34 -6.34
C ILE A 10 -34.76 -14.24 -6.82
N ARG A 11 -35.34 -15.06 -5.92
CA ARG A 11 -36.49 -15.91 -6.24
C ARG A 11 -37.69 -15.08 -6.70
N ARG A 12 -38.00 -14.01 -5.96
CA ARG A 12 -39.08 -13.10 -6.32
C ARG A 12 -38.83 -12.39 -7.65
N LEU A 13 -37.59 -12.02 -7.96
CA LEU A 13 -37.19 -11.47 -9.26
C LEU A 13 -37.30 -12.48 -10.39
N ALA A 14 -36.98 -13.75 -10.15
CA ALA A 14 -37.15 -14.83 -11.12
C ALA A 14 -38.63 -14.99 -11.51
N ASP A 15 -39.54 -14.90 -10.53
CA ASP A 15 -40.98 -15.06 -10.76
C ASP A 15 -41.65 -13.81 -11.36
N THR A 16 -41.17 -12.61 -11.00
CA THR A 16 -41.84 -11.35 -11.37
C THR A 16 -41.19 -10.61 -12.53
N ASN A 17 -39.88 -10.79 -12.77
CA ASN A 17 -39.15 -10.12 -13.84
C ASN A 17 -37.86 -10.89 -14.22
N PRO A 18 -38.00 -12.00 -14.96
CA PRO A 18 -36.87 -12.87 -15.31
C PRO A 18 -35.83 -12.18 -16.22
N GLU A 19 -36.25 -11.22 -17.04
CA GLU A 19 -35.34 -10.46 -17.91
C GLU A 19 -34.38 -9.58 -17.09
N LYS A 20 -34.90 -8.91 -16.05
CA LYS A 20 -34.07 -8.10 -15.15
C LYS A 20 -33.07 -8.96 -14.37
N LEU A 21 -33.49 -10.15 -13.92
CA LEU A 21 -32.58 -11.10 -13.27
C LEU A 21 -31.47 -11.56 -14.21
N ALA A 22 -31.79 -11.86 -15.47
CA ALA A 22 -30.81 -12.24 -16.48
C ALA A 22 -29.80 -11.10 -16.75
N GLN A 23 -30.26 -9.84 -16.82
CA GLN A 23 -29.38 -8.69 -16.98
C GLN A 23 -28.42 -8.50 -15.79
N GLU A 24 -28.92 -8.59 -14.55
CA GLU A 24 -28.08 -8.51 -13.33
C GLU A 24 -27.06 -9.65 -13.27
N TYR A 25 -27.47 -10.85 -13.66
CA TYR A 25 -26.55 -12.00 -13.76
C TYR A 25 -25.46 -11.77 -14.80
N GLN A 26 -25.80 -11.28 -16.00
CA GLN A 26 -24.82 -10.95 -17.04
C GLN A 26 -23.89 -9.80 -16.61
N ALA A 27 -24.41 -8.80 -15.90
CA ALA A 27 -23.62 -7.71 -15.34
C ALA A 27 -22.64 -8.22 -14.29
N SER A 28 -23.07 -9.10 -13.38
CA SER A 28 -22.23 -9.74 -12.36
C SER A 28 -21.13 -10.60 -12.98
N ARG A 29 -21.46 -11.41 -13.99
CA ARG A 29 -20.47 -12.19 -14.75
C ARG A 29 -19.44 -11.29 -15.43
N THR A 30 -19.90 -10.22 -16.07
CA THR A 30 -19.02 -9.25 -16.74
C THR A 30 -18.12 -8.52 -15.73
N ALA A 31 -18.64 -8.15 -14.57
CA ALA A 31 -17.87 -7.53 -13.49
C ALA A 31 -16.79 -8.48 -12.97
N THR A 32 -17.13 -9.75 -12.78
CA THR A 32 -16.20 -10.79 -12.35
C THR A 32 -15.10 -11.03 -13.40
N ALA A 33 -15.47 -11.12 -14.69
CA ALA A 33 -14.51 -11.25 -15.78
C ALA A 33 -13.54 -10.07 -15.81
N LYS A 34 -14.04 -8.83 -15.72
CA LYS A 34 -13.22 -7.61 -15.66
C LYS A 34 -12.27 -7.61 -14.45
N LEU A 35 -12.70 -8.14 -13.30
CA LEU A 35 -11.84 -8.26 -12.12
C LEU A 35 -10.70 -9.26 -12.36
N VAL A 36 -11.01 -10.42 -12.94
CA VAL A 36 -10.01 -11.42 -13.32
C VAL A 36 -9.02 -10.88 -14.35
N ASP A 37 -9.49 -10.15 -15.36
CA ASP A 37 -8.64 -9.54 -16.38
C ASP A 37 -7.71 -8.48 -15.79
N ARG A 38 -8.20 -7.65 -14.87
CA ARG A 38 -7.35 -6.70 -14.13
C ARG A 38 -6.32 -7.40 -13.26
N ALA A 39 -6.69 -8.49 -12.59
CA ALA A 39 -5.76 -9.28 -11.81
C ALA A 39 -4.66 -9.89 -12.69
N ARG A 40 -5.03 -10.44 -13.85
CA ARG A 40 -4.10 -10.98 -14.85
C ARG A 40 -3.18 -9.91 -15.42
N ALA A 41 -3.72 -8.75 -15.78
CA ALA A 41 -2.93 -7.60 -16.25
C ALA A 41 -1.94 -7.13 -15.17
N GLY A 42 -2.37 -7.09 -13.90
CA GLY A 42 -1.50 -6.75 -12.78
C GLY A 42 -0.37 -7.76 -12.56
N ILE A 43 -0.60 -9.05 -12.78
CA ILE A 43 0.44 -10.09 -12.73
C ILE A 43 1.39 -9.93 -13.94
N ALA A 44 0.84 -9.76 -15.14
CA ALA A 44 1.61 -9.60 -16.37
C ALA A 44 2.52 -8.36 -16.32
N ALA A 45 2.04 -7.23 -15.79
CA ALA A 45 2.86 -6.02 -15.61
C ALA A 45 4.06 -6.25 -14.66
N ARG A 46 3.95 -7.17 -13.70
CA ARG A 46 5.05 -7.53 -12.77
C ARG A 46 6.09 -8.43 -13.41
N SER A 47 5.70 -9.23 -14.41
CA SER A 47 6.59 -10.18 -15.08
C SER A 47 7.15 -9.65 -16.41
N ALA A 48 6.47 -8.72 -17.07
CA ALA A 48 6.84 -8.21 -18.39
C ALA A 48 8.00 -7.22 -18.38
N ASN A 49 8.26 -6.56 -17.25
CA ASN A 49 9.34 -5.57 -17.14
C ASN A 49 10.53 -6.17 -16.38
N PRO A 50 11.56 -6.66 -17.08
CA PRO A 50 12.80 -7.04 -16.43
C PRO A 50 13.43 -5.81 -15.76
N PRO A 51 14.02 -5.94 -14.57
CA PRO A 51 14.60 -4.82 -13.85
C PRO A 51 15.81 -4.28 -14.62
N ALA A 52 15.79 -3.00 -14.97
CA ALA A 52 16.87 -2.35 -15.72
C ALA A 52 18.10 -2.04 -14.84
N ASN A 53 17.95 -2.04 -13.52
CA ASN A 53 19.06 -1.81 -12.59
C ASN A 53 18.90 -2.60 -11.28
N ARG A 54 19.97 -2.64 -10.48
CA ARG A 54 20.04 -3.41 -9.22
C ARG A 54 18.99 -2.97 -8.19
N PHE A 55 18.67 -1.68 -8.14
CA PHE A 55 17.65 -1.16 -7.25
C PHE A 55 16.26 -1.63 -7.67
N GLN A 56 15.94 -1.60 -8.96
CA GLN A 56 14.69 -2.13 -9.50
C GLN A 56 14.56 -3.63 -9.24
N ALA A 57 15.65 -4.40 -9.38
CA ALA A 57 15.66 -5.82 -9.07
C ALA A 57 15.38 -6.09 -7.58
N TRP A 58 16.02 -5.31 -6.70
CA TRP A 58 15.75 -5.35 -5.26
C TRP A 58 14.30 -4.98 -4.94
N ALA A 59 13.78 -3.90 -5.52
CA ALA A 59 12.41 -3.41 -5.29
C ALA A 59 11.36 -4.42 -5.77
N GLN A 60 11.58 -5.04 -6.93
CA GLN A 60 10.71 -6.10 -7.46
C GLN A 60 10.72 -7.34 -6.55
N GLY A 61 11.90 -7.74 -6.05
CA GLY A 61 12.04 -8.82 -5.07
C GLY A 61 11.35 -8.51 -3.74
N TYR A 62 11.49 -7.28 -3.23
CA TYR A 62 10.84 -6.81 -2.00
C TYR A 62 9.31 -6.79 -2.16
N GLY A 63 8.81 -6.29 -3.28
CA GLY A 63 7.38 -6.27 -3.62
C GLY A 63 6.77 -7.67 -3.65
N ASN A 64 7.42 -8.63 -4.31
CA ASN A 64 6.99 -10.02 -4.34
C ASN A 64 6.99 -10.67 -2.94
N ARG A 65 7.98 -10.35 -2.11
CA ARG A 65 8.13 -10.99 -0.79
C ARG A 65 7.16 -10.44 0.26
N PHE A 66 6.85 -9.13 0.21
CA PHE A 66 6.16 -8.47 1.32
C PHE A 66 4.89 -7.71 0.92
N ILE A 67 4.80 -7.17 -0.30
CA ILE A 67 3.64 -6.36 -0.71
C ILE A 67 2.55 -7.25 -1.30
N TYR A 68 2.89 -8.08 -2.28
CA TYR A 68 1.88 -8.87 -3.01
C TYR A 68 1.39 -10.11 -2.27
N ASN A 69 2.09 -10.51 -1.21
CA ASN A 69 1.64 -11.57 -0.29
C ASN A 69 0.77 -11.05 0.87
N GLY A 70 0.42 -9.76 0.89
CA GLY A 70 -0.41 -9.18 1.96
C GLY A 70 0.28 -9.11 3.33
N SER A 71 1.62 -9.05 3.37
CA SER A 71 2.34 -8.95 4.63
C SER A 71 2.21 -7.55 5.23
N VAL A 72 2.13 -7.46 6.57
CA VAL A 72 2.17 -6.19 7.32
C VAL A 72 3.58 -5.60 7.37
N LYS A 73 4.60 -6.40 7.03
CA LYS A 73 6.02 -6.02 7.09
C LYS A 73 6.32 -4.67 6.42
N PRO A 74 5.80 -4.31 5.23
CA PRO A 74 6.07 -3.00 4.62
C PRO A 74 5.67 -1.81 5.51
N LEU A 75 4.55 -1.91 6.24
CA LEU A 75 4.13 -0.88 7.19
C LEU A 75 5.12 -0.76 8.35
N ALA A 76 5.59 -1.90 8.87
CA ALA A 76 6.60 -1.91 9.93
C ALA A 76 7.94 -1.29 9.48
N HIS A 77 8.40 -1.57 8.25
CA HIS A 77 9.61 -0.94 7.72
C HIS A 77 9.45 0.58 7.58
N MET A 78 8.29 1.06 7.12
CA MET A 78 8.01 2.50 7.02
C MET A 78 8.01 3.16 8.40
N MET A 79 7.36 2.56 9.40
CA MET A 79 7.37 3.06 10.77
C MET A 79 8.79 3.11 11.35
N LEU A 80 9.62 2.11 11.05
CA LEU A 80 10.99 2.04 11.52
C LEU A 80 11.87 3.12 10.86
N ILE A 81 11.69 3.38 9.57
CA ILE A 81 12.38 4.47 8.86
C ILE A 81 11.98 5.82 9.45
N VAL A 82 10.67 6.07 9.65
CA VAL A 82 10.17 7.34 10.20
C VAL A 82 10.64 7.55 11.64
N GLY A 83 10.51 6.53 12.49
CA GLY A 83 10.96 6.60 13.88
C GLY A 83 12.48 6.81 13.98
N GLY A 84 13.27 6.05 13.22
CA GLY A 84 14.73 6.20 13.20
C GLY A 84 15.19 7.56 12.68
N ALA A 85 14.58 8.07 11.61
CA ALA A 85 14.87 9.40 11.10
C ALA A 85 14.51 10.49 12.12
N GLY A 86 13.36 10.37 12.80
CA GLY A 86 12.96 11.27 13.88
C GLY A 86 13.98 11.33 15.02
N CYS A 87 14.38 10.17 15.55
CA CYS A 87 15.39 10.09 16.61
C CYS A 87 16.75 10.67 16.17
N ALA A 88 17.17 10.42 14.93
CA ALA A 88 18.42 10.95 14.40
C ALA A 88 18.41 12.48 14.28
N VAL A 89 17.29 13.05 13.82
CA VAL A 89 17.10 14.50 13.73
C VAL A 89 17.07 15.14 15.12
N GLU A 90 16.36 14.54 16.06
CA GLU A 90 16.29 15.02 17.45
C GLU A 90 17.67 15.00 18.12
N TYR A 91 18.41 13.91 17.96
CA TYR A 91 19.79 13.81 18.43
C TYR A 91 20.68 14.89 17.82
N TRP A 92 20.60 15.09 16.50
CA TRP A 92 21.39 16.11 15.81
C TRP A 92 21.07 17.53 16.30
N CYS A 93 19.79 17.86 16.45
CA CYS A 93 19.35 19.16 16.96
C CYS A 93 19.84 19.39 18.40
N HIS A 94 19.57 18.46 19.32
CA HIS A 94 20.00 18.60 20.72
C HIS A 94 21.52 18.60 20.88
N HIS A 95 22.25 17.81 20.09
CA HIS A 95 23.72 17.80 20.13
C HIS A 95 24.31 19.13 19.65
N ARG A 96 23.73 19.76 18.61
CA ARG A 96 24.14 21.11 18.17
C ARG A 96 23.83 22.17 19.22
N HIS A 97 22.67 22.12 19.87
CA HIS A 97 22.34 23.07 20.94
C HIS A 97 23.24 22.89 22.18
N ALA A 98 23.60 21.65 22.53
CA ALA A 98 24.52 21.38 23.63
C ALA A 98 25.95 21.90 23.34
N ASN A 99 26.42 21.79 22.10
CA ASN A 99 27.73 22.32 21.71
C ASN A 99 27.71 23.86 21.66
N ALA A 100 26.65 24.47 21.14
CA ALA A 100 26.47 25.93 21.15
C ALA A 100 26.37 26.48 22.58
N ALA A 101 25.69 25.79 23.49
CA ALA A 101 25.61 26.18 24.91
C ALA A 101 26.97 26.05 25.63
N LYS A 102 27.75 25.02 25.30
CA LYS A 102 29.12 24.86 25.81
C LYS A 102 30.07 25.93 25.28
N GLU A 103 29.96 26.30 24.02
CA GLU A 103 30.74 27.41 23.43
C GLU A 103 30.37 28.75 24.05
N ALA A 104 29.07 29.01 24.27
CA ALA A 104 28.60 30.21 24.97
C ALA A 104 29.15 30.26 26.42
N ALA A 105 29.05 29.17 27.17
CA ALA A 105 29.57 29.08 28.54
C ALA A 105 31.10 29.18 28.61
N ALA A 106 31.82 28.70 27.59
CA ALA A 106 33.28 28.86 27.50
C ALA A 106 33.68 30.31 27.21
N SER A 107 32.90 31.03 26.40
CA SER A 107 33.15 32.45 26.09
C SER A 107 32.87 33.39 27.28
N GLU A 108 31.93 33.05 28.14
CA GLU A 108 31.58 33.84 29.34
C GLU A 108 32.62 33.70 30.46
N ASN A 109 33.30 32.55 30.57
CA ASN A 109 34.36 32.31 31.56
C ASN A 109 35.74 32.91 31.17
N HIS A 110 35.87 33.50 29.98
CA HIS A 110 37.09 34.14 29.50
C HIS A 110 37.05 35.68 29.56
N HIS A 111 36.03 36.26 30.19
CA HIS A 111 35.88 37.71 30.44
C HIS A 111 36.11 38.07 31.90
#